data_AF-A0AA36F8D6-F1
#
_entry.id   AF-A0AA36F8D6-F1
#
_cell.length_a   1.000
_cell.length_b   1.000
_cell.length_c   1.000
_cell.angle_alpha   90.00
_cell.angle_beta   90.00
_cell.angle_gamma   90.00
#
_symmetry.space_group_name_H-M   'P 1'
#
loop_
_entity.id
_entity.type
_entity.pdbx_description
1 polymer ?
#
loop_
_entity_poly.entity_id
_entity_poly.type
_entity_poly.pdbx_seq_one_letter_code
_entity_poly.pdbx_strand_id
1 'polypeptide(L)'
;MRQLQGSLMVASLLQIVVGFSGLLEFFLPLIGPLTIAPTITLIGLSLFQVATNTASGQWYIAMTVVALMVIFSQYMQNIPIPCGKYSKDKGCTRINFHIFKMFPVVLAVCVVWFLCFIFTITDVFPATSGHWGHKARTDNTYKYLQQAAWFRFPYPGQWGVPTVSLGGVLGMISGVLASMIESIGDYYACARISGAPPPPAHAINRGIGVEGIGCLLAGAIGGSGGVTSYSENIGTIGITKIASRIVIFTSGIIMMVLGCFGKFGILLVTMPDPIVGGMFLVMFGMVAAVGISNLQHVNLESSRNLMILGVSLFVGLSLPLWIQANQADVKTGSAQLDQVLRILLSSNMFVGGFIGFVLDNTIPGTPEERGIIKWDNIVDSKAENISESYDTYSFPRPIQKLVDRWNWPVYVPFCPSYNSYISRLVKRMAACCSCRKKTN
;
A
#
# COMPACT_ATOMS: atom_id res chain seq x y z
N MET A 1 17.88 -10.30 -9.42
CA MET A 1 17.84 -10.15 -7.95
C MET A 1 18.86 -9.14 -7.41
N ARG A 2 20.17 -9.34 -7.59
CA ARG A 2 21.21 -8.39 -7.09
C ARG A 2 20.96 -6.92 -7.47
N GLN A 3 20.57 -6.70 -8.72
CA GLN A 3 20.27 -5.38 -9.25
C GLN A 3 19.00 -4.75 -8.66
N LEU A 4 17.95 -5.55 -8.45
CA LEU A 4 16.70 -5.09 -7.84
C LEU A 4 16.92 -4.69 -6.38
N GLN A 5 17.69 -5.50 -5.63
CA GLN A 5 18.03 -5.23 -4.24
C GLN A 5 18.84 -3.94 -4.09
N GLY A 6 19.91 -3.79 -4.86
CA GLY A 6 20.72 -2.56 -4.81
C GLY A 6 19.92 -1.34 -5.26
N SER A 7 19.09 -1.47 -6.29
CA SER A 7 18.23 -0.37 -6.75
C SER A 7 17.20 0.06 -5.71
N LEU A 8 16.55 -0.89 -5.04
CA LEU A 8 15.59 -0.63 -3.97
C LEU A 8 16.28 0.00 -2.76
N MET A 9 17.46 -0.50 -2.36
CA MET A 9 18.24 0.07 -1.26
C MET A 9 18.57 1.53 -1.53
N VAL A 10 19.05 1.86 -2.73
CA VAL A 10 19.36 3.26 -3.09
C VAL A 10 18.10 4.11 -3.14
N ALA A 11 17.02 3.63 -3.76
CA ALA A 11 15.74 4.36 -3.79
C ALA A 11 15.17 4.62 -2.39
N SER A 12 15.31 3.67 -1.47
CA SER A 12 14.83 3.81 -0.09
C SER A 12 15.57 4.88 0.70
N LEU A 13 16.83 5.21 0.36
CA LEU A 13 17.56 6.32 0.97
C LEU A 13 16.84 7.65 0.73
N LEU A 14 16.24 7.83 -0.45
CA LEU A 14 15.42 9.01 -0.74
C LEU A 14 14.23 9.08 0.21
N GLN A 15 13.52 7.97 0.41
CA GLN A 15 12.37 7.90 1.31
C GLN A 15 12.76 8.21 2.76
N ILE A 16 13.90 7.67 3.23
CA ILE A 16 14.47 7.94 4.55
C ILE A 16 14.78 9.43 4.71
N VAL A 17 15.47 10.02 3.73
CA VAL A 17 15.83 11.45 3.74
C VAL A 17 14.59 12.31 3.73
N VAL A 18 13.62 12.03 2.87
CA VAL A 18 12.38 12.82 2.76
C VAL A 18 11.53 12.69 4.02
N GLY A 19 11.42 11.49 4.59
CA GLY A 19 10.67 11.24 5.82
C GLY A 19 11.29 11.94 7.04
N PHE A 20 12.58 11.79 7.29
CA PHE A 20 13.21 12.35 8.49
C PHE A 20 13.60 13.83 8.39
N SER A 21 13.75 14.39 7.18
CA SER A 21 14.10 15.80 6.99
C SER A 21 12.91 16.76 7.12
N GLY A 22 11.67 16.26 7.15
CA GLY A 22 10.47 17.10 7.15
C GLY A 22 10.17 17.75 5.80
N LEU A 23 10.86 17.37 4.71
CA LEU A 23 10.57 17.83 3.35
C LEU A 23 9.10 17.60 2.96
N LEU A 24 8.47 16.56 3.48
CA LEU A 24 7.04 16.29 3.25
C LEU A 24 6.14 17.44 3.71
N GLU A 25 6.49 18.18 4.77
CA GLU A 25 5.68 19.30 5.24
C GLU A 25 5.56 20.43 4.22
N PHE A 26 6.54 20.56 3.33
CA PHE A 26 6.49 21.51 2.23
C PHE A 26 5.52 21.07 1.12
N PHE A 27 5.42 19.76 0.87
CA PHE A 27 4.59 19.21 -0.20
C PHE A 27 3.16 18.89 0.23
N LEU A 28 2.93 18.55 1.51
CA LEU A 28 1.62 18.19 2.05
C LEU A 28 0.50 19.22 1.73
N PRO A 29 0.72 20.54 1.83
CA PRO A 29 -0.30 21.53 1.48
C PRO A 29 -0.66 21.58 -0.01
N LEU A 30 0.22 21.07 -0.88
CA LEU A 30 0.03 21.03 -2.33
C LEU A 30 -0.65 19.74 -2.79
N ILE A 31 -0.64 18.70 -1.96
CA ILE A 31 -1.19 17.38 -2.25
C ILE A 31 -2.60 17.30 -1.67
N GLY A 32 -3.59 17.63 -2.50
CA GLY A 32 -5.00 17.50 -2.14
C GLY A 32 -5.59 16.11 -2.44
N PRO A 33 -6.81 15.80 -1.96
CA PRO A 33 -7.50 14.55 -2.28
C PRO A 33 -7.67 14.31 -3.79
N LEU A 34 -7.77 15.38 -4.59
CA LEU A 34 -7.86 15.34 -6.05
C LEU A 34 -6.55 14.90 -6.73
N THR A 35 -5.39 15.05 -6.07
CA THR A 35 -4.09 14.52 -6.53
C THR A 35 -3.87 13.07 -6.06
N ILE A 36 -4.30 12.76 -4.83
CA ILE A 36 -4.12 11.44 -4.23
C ILE A 36 -4.99 10.39 -4.94
N ALA A 37 -6.25 10.73 -5.23
CA ALA A 37 -7.21 9.77 -5.79
C ALA A 37 -6.76 9.16 -7.13
N PRO A 38 -6.34 9.92 -8.17
CA PRO A 38 -5.80 9.35 -9.40
C PRO A 38 -4.58 8.45 -9.17
N THR A 39 -3.67 8.87 -8.29
CA THR A 39 -2.44 8.13 -7.97
C THR A 39 -2.77 6.73 -7.44
N ILE A 40 -3.56 6.64 -6.37
CA ILE A 40 -3.93 5.36 -5.74
C ILE A 40 -4.82 4.52 -6.67
N THR A 41 -5.75 5.16 -7.38
CA THR A 41 -6.63 4.45 -8.31
C THR A 41 -5.83 3.75 -9.42
N LEU A 42 -4.80 4.41 -9.94
CA LEU A 42 -3.93 3.86 -10.98
C LEU A 42 -2.96 2.80 -10.47
N ILE A 43 -2.58 2.80 -9.19
CA ILE A 43 -1.84 1.68 -8.59
C ILE A 43 -2.65 0.39 -8.76
N GLY A 44 -3.94 0.39 -8.38
CA GLY A 44 -4.82 -0.75 -8.56
C GLY A 44 -5.10 -1.07 -10.03
N LEU A 45 -5.55 -0.08 -10.81
CA LEU A 45 -5.96 -0.30 -12.20
C LEU A 45 -4.81 -0.75 -13.10
N SER A 46 -3.58 -0.26 -12.90
CA SER A 46 -2.45 -0.61 -13.78
C SER A 46 -2.00 -2.07 -13.67
N LEU A 47 -2.36 -2.76 -12.60
CA LEU A 47 -2.00 -4.16 -12.37
C LEU A 47 -3.02 -5.15 -12.97
N PHE A 48 -4.03 -4.65 -13.71
CA PHE A 48 -5.05 -5.49 -14.34
C PHE A 48 -4.45 -6.54 -15.29
N GLN A 49 -3.39 -6.19 -16.03
CA GLN A 49 -2.76 -7.12 -16.97
C GLN A 49 -2.04 -8.24 -16.24
N VAL A 50 -1.41 -7.95 -15.09
CA VAL A 50 -0.78 -8.96 -14.22
C VAL A 50 -1.86 -9.90 -13.69
N ALA A 51 -2.94 -9.36 -13.13
CA ALA A 51 -4.07 -10.16 -12.65
C ALA A 51 -4.67 -11.04 -13.75
N THR A 52 -4.89 -10.48 -14.94
CA THR A 52 -5.47 -11.17 -16.11
C THR A 52 -4.55 -12.27 -16.61
N ASN A 53 -3.26 -12.00 -16.78
CA ASN A 53 -2.29 -13.00 -17.26
C ASN A 53 -2.16 -14.17 -16.27
N THR A 54 -2.16 -13.89 -14.97
CA THR A 54 -2.13 -14.92 -13.92
C THR A 54 -3.45 -15.72 -13.87
N ALA A 55 -4.60 -15.04 -13.96
CA ALA A 55 -5.93 -15.68 -13.97
C ALA A 55 -6.17 -16.53 -15.23
N SER A 56 -5.63 -16.12 -16.38
CA SER A 56 -5.82 -16.77 -17.68
C SER A 56 -5.37 -18.24 -17.72
N GLY A 57 -4.55 -18.67 -16.77
CA GLY A 57 -4.17 -20.08 -16.62
C GLY A 57 -5.39 -21.00 -16.47
N GLN A 58 -6.44 -20.54 -15.76
CA GLN A 58 -7.77 -21.13 -15.67
C GLN A 58 -8.80 -20.12 -15.17
N TRP A 59 -9.56 -19.52 -16.08
CA TRP A 59 -10.60 -18.53 -15.72
C TRP A 59 -11.67 -19.10 -14.78
N TYR A 60 -12.09 -20.36 -14.93
CA TYR A 60 -13.10 -20.96 -14.06
C TYR A 60 -12.67 -20.98 -12.59
N ILE A 61 -11.41 -21.36 -12.33
CA ILE A 61 -10.83 -21.36 -10.99
C ILE A 61 -10.70 -19.93 -10.46
N ALA A 62 -10.15 -19.01 -11.27
CA ALA A 62 -9.99 -17.61 -10.87
C ALA A 62 -11.33 -16.97 -10.50
N MET A 63 -12.37 -17.15 -11.33
CA MET A 63 -13.71 -16.61 -11.08
C MET A 63 -14.40 -17.30 -9.90
N THR A 64 -14.11 -18.58 -9.63
CA THR A 64 -14.61 -19.26 -8.44
C THR A 64 -14.02 -18.65 -7.17
N VAL A 65 -12.72 -18.31 -7.17
CA VAL A 65 -12.10 -17.57 -6.05
C VAL A 65 -12.78 -16.22 -5.85
N VAL A 66 -12.96 -15.44 -6.92
CA VAL A 66 -13.64 -14.13 -6.87
C VAL A 66 -15.05 -14.28 -6.29
N ALA A 67 -15.84 -15.24 -6.79
CA ALA A 67 -17.19 -15.49 -6.33
C ALA A 67 -17.23 -15.87 -4.85
N LEU A 68 -16.38 -16.80 -4.41
CA LEU A 68 -16.31 -17.20 -3.00
C LEU A 68 -15.83 -16.07 -2.10
N MET A 69 -14.86 -15.26 -2.54
CA MET A 69 -14.43 -14.07 -1.79
C MET A 69 -15.58 -13.09 -1.59
N VAL A 70 -16.40 -12.83 -2.63
CA VAL A 70 -17.57 -11.95 -2.54
C VAL A 70 -18.66 -12.56 -1.66
N ILE A 71 -18.96 -13.86 -1.82
CA ILE A 71 -19.94 -14.57 -0.99
C ILE A 71 -19.54 -14.51 0.48
N PHE A 72 -18.29 -14.85 0.79
CA PHE A 72 -17.79 -14.85 2.16
C PHE A 72 -17.75 -13.43 2.76
N SER A 73 -17.24 -12.45 2.01
CA SER A 73 -17.08 -11.08 2.54
C SER A 73 -18.36 -10.25 2.59
N GLN A 74 -19.30 -10.42 1.65
CA GLN A 74 -20.49 -9.56 1.54
C GLN A 74 -21.75 -10.24 2.06
N TYR A 75 -21.97 -11.50 1.68
CA TYR A 75 -23.21 -12.21 1.97
C TYR A 75 -23.15 -13.00 3.29
N MET A 76 -22.04 -13.65 3.58
CA MET A 76 -21.88 -14.51 4.78
C MET A 76 -21.22 -13.80 5.96
N GLN A 77 -20.92 -12.51 5.86
CA GLN A 77 -20.20 -11.76 6.90
C GLN A 77 -20.85 -11.79 8.29
N ASN A 78 -22.18 -11.91 8.35
CA ASN A 78 -22.95 -11.87 9.59
C ASN A 78 -23.36 -13.27 10.07
N ILE A 79 -22.88 -14.33 9.45
CA ILE A 79 -23.20 -15.70 9.88
C ILE A 79 -22.24 -16.08 11.03
N PRO A 80 -22.75 -16.24 12.26
CA PRO A 80 -21.92 -16.71 13.37
C PRO A 80 -21.68 -18.21 13.23
N ILE A 81 -20.41 -18.62 13.18
CA ILE A 81 -20.07 -20.04 13.30
C ILE A 81 -19.81 -20.34 14.79
N PRO A 82 -20.48 -21.35 15.37
CA PRO A 82 -20.22 -21.76 16.74
C PRO A 82 -18.84 -22.44 16.81
N CYS A 83 -17.86 -21.73 17.36
CA CYS A 83 -16.52 -22.26 17.62
C CYS A 83 -16.37 -22.58 19.11
N GLY A 84 -15.69 -23.68 19.45
CA GLY A 84 -15.34 -23.98 20.82
C GLY A 84 -14.18 -23.10 21.29
N LYS A 85 -14.37 -22.31 22.34
CA LYS A 85 -13.30 -21.63 23.07
C LYS A 85 -13.00 -22.43 24.32
N TYR A 86 -11.76 -22.90 24.43
CA TYR A 86 -11.27 -23.49 25.66
C TYR A 86 -10.72 -22.39 26.59
N SER A 87 -11.24 -22.32 27.82
CA SER A 87 -10.72 -21.44 28.87
C SER A 87 -10.44 -22.27 30.11
N LYS A 88 -9.27 -22.08 30.72
CA LYS A 88 -8.84 -22.82 31.92
C LYS A 88 -9.87 -22.74 33.07
N ASP A 89 -10.59 -21.63 33.18
CA ASP A 89 -11.54 -21.40 34.28
C ASP A 89 -12.98 -21.87 33.98
N LYS A 90 -13.36 -22.02 32.71
CA LYS A 90 -14.75 -22.29 32.29
C LYS A 90 -14.92 -23.53 31.40
N GLY A 91 -13.86 -24.29 31.14
CA GLY A 91 -13.89 -25.43 30.23
C GLY A 91 -14.08 -25.02 28.76
N CYS A 92 -14.75 -25.85 27.97
CA CYS A 92 -15.02 -25.61 26.55
C CYS A 92 -16.37 -24.88 26.40
N THR A 93 -16.34 -23.58 26.15
CA THR A 93 -17.55 -22.78 25.92
C THR A 93 -17.74 -22.49 24.44
N ARG A 94 -18.98 -22.54 23.94
CA ARG A 94 -19.27 -22.17 22.55
C ARG A 94 -19.31 -20.65 22.42
N ILE A 95 -18.51 -20.10 21.50
CA ILE A 95 -18.53 -18.69 21.13
C ILE A 95 -18.99 -18.54 19.68
N ASN A 96 -19.73 -17.47 19.40
CA ASN A 96 -20.13 -17.11 18.05
C ASN A 96 -18.97 -16.36 17.38
N PHE A 97 -18.28 -17.03 16.45
CA PHE A 97 -17.13 -16.46 15.74
C PHE A 97 -17.49 -16.16 14.29
N HIS A 98 -17.30 -14.90 13.88
CA HIS A 98 -17.65 -14.41 12.53
C HIS A 98 -16.47 -14.64 11.56
N ILE A 99 -16.17 -15.90 11.27
CA ILE A 99 -14.97 -16.28 10.51
C ILE A 99 -14.93 -15.65 9.10
N PHE A 100 -16.08 -15.57 8.43
CA PHE A 100 -16.20 -15.04 7.07
C PHE A 100 -15.93 -13.53 7.01
N LYS A 101 -16.18 -12.81 8.10
CA LYS A 101 -15.89 -11.37 8.20
C LYS A 101 -14.39 -11.11 8.36
N MET A 102 -13.68 -11.99 9.07
CA MET A 102 -12.26 -11.81 9.40
C MET A 102 -11.31 -12.41 8.36
N PHE A 103 -11.66 -13.56 7.78
CA PHE A 103 -10.78 -14.32 6.90
C PHE A 103 -11.43 -14.71 5.55
N PRO A 104 -12.22 -13.84 4.88
CA PRO A 104 -12.93 -14.23 3.66
C PRO A 104 -11.97 -14.69 2.56
N VAL A 105 -10.84 -14.00 2.40
CA VAL A 105 -9.83 -14.29 1.38
C VAL A 105 -9.18 -15.65 1.62
N VAL A 106 -8.67 -15.87 2.83
CA VAL A 106 -7.98 -17.12 3.20
C VAL A 106 -8.93 -18.31 3.06
N LEU A 107 -10.17 -18.18 3.53
CA LEU A 107 -11.18 -19.24 3.39
C LEU A 107 -11.48 -19.56 1.92
N ALA A 108 -11.68 -18.54 1.08
CA ALA A 108 -11.93 -18.74 -0.35
C ALA A 108 -10.76 -19.47 -1.02
N VAL A 109 -9.53 -19.04 -0.73
CA VAL A 109 -8.30 -19.68 -1.23
C VAL A 109 -8.21 -21.13 -0.76
N CYS A 110 -8.45 -21.42 0.51
CA CYS A 110 -8.40 -22.79 1.03
C CYS A 110 -9.44 -23.71 0.36
N VAL A 111 -10.67 -23.23 0.18
CA VAL A 111 -11.74 -23.99 -0.49
C VAL A 111 -11.38 -24.27 -1.95
N VAL A 112 -10.96 -23.24 -2.70
CA VAL A 112 -10.62 -23.43 -4.11
C VAL A 112 -9.34 -24.25 -4.28
N TRP A 113 -8.35 -24.08 -3.42
CA TRP A 113 -7.16 -24.92 -3.43
C TRP A 113 -7.51 -26.40 -3.23
N PHE A 114 -8.43 -26.69 -2.29
CA PHE A 114 -8.92 -28.05 -2.07
C PHE A 114 -9.69 -28.60 -3.29
N LEU A 115 -10.49 -27.77 -3.97
CA LEU A 115 -11.13 -28.14 -5.23
C LEU A 115 -10.10 -28.43 -6.33
N CYS A 116 -9.07 -27.58 -6.46
CA CYS A 116 -7.97 -27.81 -7.40
C CYS A 116 -7.21 -29.11 -7.08
N PHE A 117 -7.02 -29.43 -5.80
CA PHE A 117 -6.43 -30.69 -5.37
C PHE A 117 -7.27 -31.89 -5.83
N ILE A 118 -8.60 -31.85 -5.61
CA ILE A 118 -9.53 -32.88 -6.11
C ILE A 118 -9.42 -33.02 -7.63
N PHE A 119 -9.46 -31.91 -8.37
CA PHE A 119 -9.35 -31.95 -9.84
C PHE A 119 -7.98 -32.41 -10.35
N THR A 120 -6.93 -32.23 -9.55
CA THR A 120 -5.59 -32.75 -9.85
C THR A 120 -5.56 -34.27 -9.71
N ILE A 121 -6.14 -34.84 -8.63
CA ILE A 121 -6.16 -36.29 -8.42
C ILE A 121 -7.12 -37.04 -9.35
N THR A 122 -8.18 -36.38 -9.81
CA THR A 122 -9.13 -36.95 -10.78
C THR A 122 -8.71 -36.73 -12.23
N ASP A 123 -7.51 -36.18 -12.46
CA ASP A 123 -6.95 -35.85 -13.79
C ASP A 123 -7.89 -35.03 -14.69
N VAL A 124 -8.68 -34.15 -14.08
CA VAL A 124 -9.53 -33.19 -14.81
C VAL A 124 -8.66 -32.11 -15.47
N PHE A 125 -7.54 -31.74 -14.84
CA PHE A 125 -6.58 -30.82 -15.42
C PHE A 125 -5.52 -31.55 -16.24
N PRO A 126 -5.16 -31.04 -17.44
CA PRO A 126 -4.20 -31.71 -18.32
C PRO A 126 -2.81 -31.77 -17.68
N ALA A 127 -2.13 -32.91 -17.82
CA ALA A 127 -0.78 -33.14 -17.32
C ALA A 127 0.33 -32.50 -18.20
N THR A 128 0.01 -32.07 -19.41
CA THR A 128 0.97 -31.45 -20.34
C THR A 128 1.10 -29.95 -20.07
N SER A 129 2.31 -29.48 -19.83
CA SER A 129 2.63 -28.08 -19.45
C SER A 129 2.18 -26.99 -20.43
N GLY A 130 1.94 -27.34 -21.70
CA GLY A 130 1.49 -26.43 -22.74
C GLY A 130 -0.03 -26.28 -22.87
N HIS A 131 -0.83 -27.14 -22.21
CA HIS A 131 -2.28 -27.09 -22.33
C HIS A 131 -2.90 -26.11 -21.33
N TRP A 132 -3.93 -25.40 -21.80
CA TRP A 132 -4.79 -24.58 -20.96
C TRP A 132 -5.40 -25.45 -19.85
N GLY A 133 -5.16 -25.12 -18.58
CA GLY A 133 -5.55 -25.97 -17.45
C GLY A 133 -4.39 -26.41 -16.57
N HIS A 134 -3.23 -26.64 -17.17
CA HIS A 134 -2.10 -27.23 -16.45
C HIS A 134 -1.67 -26.40 -15.24
N LYS A 135 -1.70 -25.07 -15.36
CA LYS A 135 -1.32 -24.14 -14.29
C LYS A 135 -2.23 -24.19 -13.05
N ALA A 136 -3.40 -24.81 -13.14
CA ALA A 136 -4.30 -25.01 -12.01
C ALA A 136 -3.98 -26.26 -11.16
N ARG A 137 -3.06 -27.11 -11.63
CA ARG A 137 -2.69 -28.33 -10.90
C ARG A 137 -1.87 -28.02 -9.66
N THR A 138 -2.13 -28.78 -8.59
CA THR A 138 -1.48 -28.62 -7.28
C THR A 138 -0.17 -29.41 -7.14
N ASP A 139 0.07 -30.40 -8.00
CA ASP A 139 1.25 -31.28 -7.98
C ASP A 139 2.49 -30.67 -8.66
N ASN A 140 2.30 -29.64 -9.50
CA ASN A 140 3.38 -28.93 -10.22
C ASN A 140 4.54 -28.49 -9.31
N THR A 141 4.22 -28.07 -8.10
CA THR A 141 5.20 -27.47 -7.16
C THR A 141 5.59 -28.44 -6.04
N TYR A 142 5.06 -29.67 -6.04
CA TYR A 142 5.25 -30.65 -4.96
C TYR A 142 6.73 -31.03 -4.74
N LYS A 143 7.51 -31.14 -5.82
CA LYS A 143 8.96 -31.44 -5.74
C LYS A 143 9.72 -30.39 -4.94
N TYR A 144 9.37 -29.11 -5.09
CA TYR A 144 9.99 -28.02 -4.33
C TYR A 144 9.62 -28.09 -2.85
N LEU A 145 8.38 -28.51 -2.54
CA LEU A 145 7.95 -28.71 -1.15
C LEU A 145 8.76 -29.81 -0.46
N GLN A 146 9.08 -30.91 -1.16
CA GLN A 146 9.92 -31.97 -0.61
C GLN A 146 11.36 -31.49 -0.38
N GLN A 147 11.96 -30.80 -1.36
CA GLN A 147 13.36 -30.36 -1.34
C GLN A 147 13.64 -29.18 -0.41
N ALA A 148 12.62 -28.40 -0.04
CA ALA A 148 12.80 -27.22 0.80
C ALA A 148 13.31 -27.56 2.21
N ALA A 149 14.26 -26.78 2.71
CA ALA A 149 14.68 -26.87 4.12
C ALA A 149 13.53 -26.44 5.05
N TRP A 150 13.47 -27.06 6.24
CA TRP A 150 12.49 -26.69 7.27
C TRP A 150 12.70 -25.27 7.79
N PHE A 151 13.95 -24.89 8.01
CA PHE A 151 14.33 -23.58 8.52
C PHE A 151 15.30 -22.92 7.54
N ARG A 152 15.02 -21.65 7.21
CA ARG A 152 15.91 -20.80 6.43
C ARG A 152 15.84 -19.40 6.99
N PHE A 153 16.94 -18.94 7.58
CA PHE A 153 17.03 -17.58 8.09
C PHE A 153 17.42 -16.63 6.94
N PRO A 154 16.61 -15.59 6.62
CA PRO A 154 16.98 -14.60 5.62
C PRO A 154 18.14 -13.74 6.16
N TYR A 155 19.21 -13.57 5.39
CA TYR A 155 20.35 -12.76 5.76
C TYR A 155 20.68 -11.73 4.68
N PRO A 156 21.28 -10.58 5.05
CA PRO A 156 21.68 -9.56 4.09
C PRO A 156 22.61 -10.09 3.00
N GLY A 157 22.32 -9.77 1.74
CA GLY A 157 23.14 -10.19 0.61
C GLY A 157 23.04 -11.67 0.24
N GLN A 158 21.97 -12.38 0.65
CA GLN A 158 21.77 -13.80 0.33
C GLN A 158 21.74 -14.12 -1.18
N TRP A 159 21.52 -13.12 -2.04
CA TRP A 159 21.52 -13.25 -3.49
C TRP A 159 22.81 -12.75 -4.15
N GLY A 160 23.85 -12.45 -3.36
CA GLY A 160 25.11 -11.85 -3.78
C GLY A 160 25.21 -10.36 -3.48
N VAL A 161 26.38 -9.75 -3.73
CA VAL A 161 26.65 -8.33 -3.46
C VAL A 161 25.67 -7.46 -4.28
N PRO A 162 24.93 -6.52 -3.66
CA PRO A 162 23.98 -5.66 -4.36
C PRO A 162 24.65 -4.91 -5.52
N THR A 163 23.97 -4.89 -6.66
CA THR A 163 24.41 -4.10 -7.82
C THR A 163 23.37 -3.03 -8.09
N VAL A 164 23.78 -1.90 -8.66
CA VAL A 164 22.92 -0.75 -8.89
C VAL A 164 22.93 -0.45 -10.38
N SER A 165 21.76 -0.19 -10.96
CA SER A 165 21.67 0.46 -12.27
C SER A 165 20.86 1.72 -12.17
N LEU A 166 21.23 2.72 -12.97
CA LEU A 166 20.52 3.99 -13.00
C LEU A 166 19.02 3.80 -13.28
N GLY A 167 18.67 3.02 -14.30
CA GLY A 167 17.26 2.74 -14.58
C GLY A 167 16.54 2.00 -13.46
N GLY A 168 17.18 0.99 -12.86
CA GLY A 168 16.57 0.26 -11.73
C GLY A 168 16.28 1.18 -10.55
N VAL A 169 17.23 2.07 -10.21
CA VAL A 169 17.08 3.06 -9.14
C VAL A 169 15.93 4.01 -9.43
N LEU A 170 15.87 4.57 -10.63
CA LEU A 170 14.82 5.53 -10.98
C LEU A 170 13.44 4.89 -11.01
N GLY A 171 13.34 3.63 -11.43
CA GLY A 171 12.09 2.86 -11.37
C GLY A 171 11.65 2.61 -9.95
N MET A 172 12.58 2.22 -9.08
CA MET A 172 12.31 2.04 -7.65
C MET A 172 11.96 3.37 -6.96
N ILE A 173 12.59 4.49 -7.34
CA ILE A 173 12.23 5.83 -6.84
C ILE A 173 10.78 6.16 -7.21
N SER A 174 10.35 5.88 -8.44
CA SER A 174 8.95 6.09 -8.85
C SER A 174 7.97 5.31 -7.97
N GLY A 175 8.24 4.03 -7.73
CA GLY A 175 7.42 3.18 -6.86
C GLY A 175 7.41 3.64 -5.40
N VAL A 176 8.58 4.02 -4.87
CA VAL A 176 8.73 4.56 -3.51
C VAL A 176 7.97 5.87 -3.34
N LEU A 177 8.02 6.80 -4.32
CA LEU A 177 7.27 8.05 -4.25
C LEU A 177 5.76 7.81 -4.28
N ALA A 178 5.28 6.86 -5.10
CA ALA A 178 3.88 6.50 -5.12
C ALA A 178 3.43 5.85 -3.81
N SER A 179 4.24 4.95 -3.26
CA SER A 179 4.05 4.33 -1.94
C SER A 179 3.98 5.39 -0.85
N MET A 180 4.81 6.43 -0.89
CA MET A 180 4.71 7.54 0.07
C MET A 180 3.35 8.27 0.00
N ILE A 181 2.82 8.51 -1.20
CA ILE A 181 1.52 9.17 -1.39
C ILE A 181 0.38 8.27 -0.89
N GLU A 182 0.45 6.98 -1.21
CA GLU A 182 -0.48 5.95 -0.72
C GLU A 182 -0.46 5.88 0.82
N SER A 183 0.72 5.80 1.41
CA SER A 183 0.93 5.72 2.86
C SER A 183 0.37 6.92 3.62
N ILE A 184 0.48 8.13 3.06
CA ILE A 184 -0.17 9.31 3.65
C ILE A 184 -1.69 9.10 3.72
N GLY A 185 -2.32 8.64 2.63
CA GLY A 185 -3.75 8.34 2.59
C GLY A 185 -4.15 7.27 3.61
N ASP A 186 -3.35 6.21 3.73
CA ASP A 186 -3.52 5.13 4.68
C ASP A 186 -3.42 5.60 6.13
N TYR A 187 -2.49 6.51 6.46
CA TYR A 187 -2.36 7.03 7.83
C TYR A 187 -3.62 7.79 8.26
N TYR A 188 -4.19 8.61 7.37
CA TYR A 188 -5.45 9.31 7.62
C TYR A 188 -6.64 8.34 7.71
N ALA A 189 -6.71 7.35 6.82
CA ALA A 189 -7.76 6.33 6.85
C ALA A 189 -7.72 5.49 8.14
N CYS A 190 -6.52 5.10 8.56
CA CYS A 190 -6.28 4.35 9.81
C CYS A 190 -6.67 5.17 11.03
N ALA A 191 -6.26 6.45 11.11
CA ALA A 191 -6.64 7.34 12.21
C ALA A 191 -8.16 7.48 12.31
N ARG A 192 -8.84 7.70 11.18
CA ARG A 192 -10.31 7.80 11.12
C ARG A 192 -11.00 6.54 11.61
N ILE A 193 -10.59 5.37 11.11
CA ILE A 193 -11.22 4.08 11.41
C ILE A 193 -10.95 3.64 12.86
N SER A 194 -9.79 3.98 13.40
CA SER A 194 -9.43 3.72 14.80
C SER A 194 -10.03 4.72 15.79
N GLY A 195 -10.65 5.81 15.29
CA GLY A 195 -11.17 6.90 16.12
C GLY A 195 -10.08 7.81 16.71
N ALA A 196 -8.82 7.67 16.27
CA ALA A 196 -7.71 8.50 16.68
C ALA A 196 -7.82 9.92 16.10
N PRO A 197 -7.16 10.92 16.72
CA PRO A 197 -6.98 12.21 16.10
C PRO A 197 -6.18 12.06 14.79
N PRO A 198 -6.35 12.96 13.83
CA PRO A 198 -5.59 13.01 12.59
C PRO A 198 -4.07 13.05 12.86
N PRO A 199 -3.26 12.34 12.04
CA PRO A 199 -1.83 12.26 12.27
C PRO A 199 -1.17 13.62 12.06
N PRO A 200 -0.44 14.16 13.06
CA PRO A 200 0.32 15.39 12.90
C PRO A 200 1.50 15.16 11.94
N ALA A 201 2.03 16.26 11.38
CA ALA A 201 3.13 16.22 10.42
C ALA A 201 4.33 15.38 10.88
N HIS A 202 4.72 15.51 12.15
CA HIS A 202 5.84 14.74 12.70
C HIS A 202 5.60 13.22 12.70
N ALA A 203 4.35 12.79 12.85
CA ALA A 203 3.99 11.38 12.84
C ALA A 203 4.02 10.83 11.40
N ILE A 204 3.58 11.63 10.43
CA ILE A 204 3.66 11.31 8.99
C ILE A 204 5.13 11.19 8.56
N ASN A 205 5.94 12.21 8.85
CA ASN A 205 7.38 12.24 8.60
C ASN A 205 8.09 11.00 9.15
N ARG A 206 7.80 10.67 10.42
CA ARG A 206 8.33 9.47 11.08
C ARG A 206 7.86 8.19 10.42
N GLY A 207 6.58 8.09 10.07
CA GLY A 207 6.00 6.93 9.38
C GLY A 207 6.74 6.63 8.08
N ILE A 208 6.84 7.64 7.20
CA ILE A 208 7.54 7.52 5.92
C ILE A 208 9.04 7.23 6.10
N GLY A 209 9.70 7.85 7.07
CA GLY A 209 11.11 7.58 7.36
C GLY A 209 11.34 6.12 7.78
N VAL A 210 10.49 5.58 8.65
CA VAL A 210 10.56 4.18 9.11
C VAL A 210 10.20 3.21 7.97
N GLU A 211 9.25 3.57 7.13
CA GLU A 211 8.91 2.81 5.91
C GLU A 211 10.11 2.71 4.96
N GLY A 212 10.83 3.82 4.76
CA GLY A 212 12.09 3.83 4.00
C GLY A 212 13.18 2.94 4.61
N ILE A 213 13.32 2.93 5.95
CA ILE A 213 14.20 1.98 6.64
C ILE A 213 13.74 0.54 6.37
N GLY A 214 12.44 0.29 6.41
CA GLY A 214 11.86 -1.00 6.05
C GLY A 214 12.21 -1.42 4.62
N CYS A 215 12.11 -0.51 3.65
CA CYS A 215 12.50 -0.76 2.26
C CYS A 215 14.00 -1.07 2.12
N LEU A 216 14.84 -0.34 2.86
CA LEU A 216 16.28 -0.56 2.89
C LEU A 216 16.60 -1.97 3.43
N LEU A 217 15.98 -2.34 4.55
CA LEU A 217 16.13 -3.66 5.16
C LEU A 217 15.59 -4.76 4.25
N ALA A 218 14.42 -4.56 3.64
CA ALA A 218 13.83 -5.50 2.67
C ALA A 218 14.77 -5.72 1.48
N GLY A 219 15.34 -4.65 0.91
CA GLY A 219 16.35 -4.77 -0.14
C GLY A 219 17.61 -5.50 0.33
N ALA A 220 18.12 -5.17 1.52
CA ALA A 220 19.32 -5.78 2.08
C ALA A 220 19.16 -7.29 2.30
N ILE A 221 18.07 -7.73 2.96
CA ILE A 221 17.78 -9.15 3.22
C ILE A 221 17.31 -9.90 1.97
N GLY A 222 17.14 -9.21 0.84
CA GLY A 222 16.89 -9.85 -0.44
C GLY A 222 15.44 -10.00 -0.85
N GLY A 223 14.55 -9.17 -0.30
CA GLY A 223 13.17 -9.00 -0.75
C GLY A 223 13.07 -8.57 -2.21
N SER A 224 11.97 -8.93 -2.86
CA SER A 224 11.70 -8.65 -4.27
C SER A 224 11.06 -7.28 -4.53
N GLY A 225 10.65 -6.56 -3.49
CA GLY A 225 9.99 -5.26 -3.57
C GLY A 225 10.13 -4.45 -2.28
N GLY A 226 9.73 -3.18 -2.33
CA GLY A 226 9.65 -2.31 -1.15
C GLY A 226 8.54 -2.72 -0.19
N VAL A 227 8.51 -2.08 0.98
CA VAL A 227 7.44 -2.23 1.97
C VAL A 227 6.65 -0.93 2.04
N THR A 228 5.35 -1.03 2.30
CA THR A 228 4.44 0.11 2.38
C THR A 228 3.34 -0.20 3.41
N SER A 229 2.49 0.76 3.74
CA SER A 229 1.27 0.50 4.51
C SER A 229 0.27 -0.33 3.70
N TYR A 230 -0.57 -1.10 4.39
CA TYR A 230 -1.57 -1.98 3.76
C TYR A 230 -2.98 -1.50 4.09
N SER A 231 -3.70 -1.01 3.08
CA SER A 231 -5.09 -0.57 3.21
C SER A 231 -6.03 -1.70 3.65
N GLU A 232 -5.73 -2.96 3.34
CA GLU A 232 -6.51 -4.13 3.77
C GLU A 232 -6.44 -4.32 5.29
N ASN A 233 -5.28 -4.07 5.90
CA ASN A 233 -5.12 -4.11 7.34
C ASN A 233 -5.97 -3.02 8.01
N ILE A 234 -6.05 -1.84 7.40
CA ILE A 234 -6.90 -0.74 7.85
C ILE A 234 -8.38 -1.12 7.76
N GLY A 235 -8.81 -1.75 6.66
CA GLY A 235 -10.17 -2.29 6.51
C GLY A 235 -10.51 -3.31 7.61
N THR A 236 -9.55 -4.15 7.98
CA THR A 236 -9.70 -5.13 9.07
C THR A 236 -9.91 -4.46 10.43
N ILE A 237 -9.26 -3.32 10.71
CA ILE A 237 -9.54 -2.53 11.93
C ILE A 237 -11.01 -2.07 11.94
N GLY A 238 -11.54 -1.63 10.80
CA GLY A 238 -12.93 -1.21 10.67
C GLY A 238 -13.95 -2.31 10.98
N ILE A 239 -13.58 -3.55 10.68
CA ILE A 239 -14.38 -4.76 10.90
C ILE A 239 -14.28 -5.27 12.35
N THR A 240 -13.05 -5.38 12.85
CA THR A 240 -12.73 -6.00 14.16
C THR A 240 -12.92 -5.03 15.30
N LYS A 241 -12.89 -3.72 15.04
CA LYS A 241 -12.87 -2.64 16.02
C LYS A 241 -11.69 -2.74 16.99
N ILE A 242 -10.60 -3.40 16.57
CA ILE A 242 -9.37 -3.55 17.35
C ILE A 242 -8.25 -2.78 16.63
N ALA A 243 -7.90 -1.61 17.17
CA ALA A 243 -6.81 -0.76 16.68
C ALA A 243 -5.56 -0.80 17.59
N SER A 244 -5.39 -1.88 18.37
CA SER A 244 -4.30 -1.99 19.33
C SER A 244 -2.94 -2.22 18.66
N ARG A 245 -1.93 -1.42 19.02
CA ARG A 245 -0.53 -1.56 18.55
C ARG A 245 0.09 -2.90 18.89
N ILE A 246 -0.31 -3.49 20.02
CA ILE A 246 0.19 -4.79 20.48
C ILE A 246 -0.18 -5.89 19.49
N VAL A 247 -1.35 -5.80 18.87
CA VAL A 247 -1.79 -6.77 17.84
C VAL A 247 -0.87 -6.69 16.62
N ILE A 248 -0.55 -5.49 16.16
CA ILE A 248 0.35 -5.28 15.01
C ILE A 248 1.77 -5.76 15.34
N PHE A 249 2.29 -5.43 16.53
CA PHE A 249 3.62 -5.89 16.96
C PHE A 249 3.71 -7.41 17.07
N THR A 250 2.69 -8.05 17.67
CA THR A 250 2.60 -9.50 17.79
C THR A 250 2.50 -10.16 16.42
N SER A 251 1.70 -9.60 15.50
CA SER A 251 1.61 -10.05 14.11
C SER A 251 2.98 -9.98 13.41
N GLY A 252 3.72 -8.88 13.57
CA GLY A 252 5.07 -8.74 13.01
C GLY A 252 6.05 -9.80 13.50
N ILE A 253 6.03 -10.14 14.80
CA ILE A 253 6.84 -11.23 15.36
C ILE A 253 6.43 -12.58 14.76
N ILE A 254 5.13 -12.86 14.68
CA ILE A 254 4.62 -14.10 14.08
C ILE A 254 5.06 -14.19 12.61
N MET A 255 4.96 -13.12 11.83
CA MET A 255 5.39 -13.10 10.43
C MET A 255 6.90 -13.28 10.29
N MET A 256 7.73 -12.72 11.18
CA MET A 256 9.18 -12.95 11.18
C MET A 256 9.51 -14.43 11.46
N VAL A 257 8.83 -15.05 12.42
CA VAL A 257 9.02 -16.48 12.74
C VAL A 257 8.57 -17.37 11.58
N LEU A 258 7.39 -17.10 11.01
CA LEU A 258 6.87 -17.84 9.85
C LEU A 258 7.76 -17.65 8.60
N GLY A 259 8.34 -16.47 8.41
CA GLY A 259 9.29 -16.20 7.33
C GLY A 259 10.58 -17.02 7.44
N CYS A 260 10.97 -17.42 8.66
CA CYS A 260 12.11 -18.33 8.87
C CYS A 260 11.76 -19.80 8.60
N PHE A 261 10.48 -20.13 8.46
CA PHE A 261 10.00 -21.49 8.23
C PHE A 261 9.87 -21.77 6.73
N GLY A 262 10.92 -22.35 6.15
CA GLY A 262 11.07 -22.52 4.70
C GLY A 262 9.94 -23.33 4.04
N LYS A 263 9.40 -24.34 4.74
CA LYS A 263 8.25 -25.13 4.26
C LYS A 263 6.99 -24.29 4.12
N PHE A 264 6.74 -23.34 5.03
CA PHE A 264 5.58 -22.45 4.91
C PHE A 264 5.71 -21.50 3.72
N GLY A 265 6.90 -20.95 3.49
CA GLY A 265 7.17 -20.14 2.29
C GLY A 265 6.89 -20.91 1.00
N ILE A 266 7.38 -22.16 0.89
CA ILE A 266 7.16 -22.99 -0.30
C ILE A 266 5.70 -23.44 -0.42
N LEU A 267 5.01 -23.68 0.68
CA LEU A 267 3.57 -23.97 0.67
C LEU A 267 2.80 -22.83 0.00
N LEU A 268 3.13 -21.57 0.28
CA LEU A 268 2.50 -20.43 -0.39
C LEU A 268 2.81 -20.39 -1.90
N VAL A 269 4.02 -20.80 -2.31
CA VAL A 269 4.40 -20.92 -3.73
C VAL A 269 3.68 -22.08 -4.43
N THR A 270 3.17 -23.06 -3.69
CA THR A 270 2.39 -24.17 -4.28
C THR A 270 0.97 -23.78 -4.66
N MET A 271 0.53 -22.56 -4.32
CA MET A 271 -0.78 -22.07 -4.75
C MET A 271 -0.82 -21.95 -6.28
N PRO A 272 -1.77 -22.61 -6.97
CA PRO A 272 -1.89 -22.50 -8.41
C PRO A 272 -2.07 -21.06 -8.88
N ASP A 273 -1.40 -20.68 -9.98
CA ASP A 273 -1.47 -19.34 -10.57
C ASP A 273 -2.91 -18.81 -10.68
N PRO A 274 -3.90 -19.58 -11.17
CA PRO A 274 -5.26 -19.06 -11.35
C PRO A 274 -5.94 -18.64 -10.04
N ILE A 275 -5.59 -19.26 -8.92
CA ILE A 275 -6.09 -18.85 -7.59
C ILE A 275 -5.52 -17.47 -7.24
N VAL A 276 -4.21 -17.29 -7.41
CA VAL A 276 -3.51 -16.01 -7.18
C VAL A 276 -4.07 -14.93 -8.11
N GLY A 277 -4.35 -15.27 -9.38
CA GLY A 277 -4.97 -14.36 -10.34
C GLY A 277 -6.36 -13.90 -9.90
N GLY A 278 -7.20 -14.83 -9.42
CA GLY A 278 -8.51 -14.49 -8.85
C GLY A 278 -8.42 -13.56 -7.64
N MET A 279 -7.45 -13.80 -6.75
CA MET A 279 -7.17 -12.89 -5.63
C MET A 279 -6.76 -11.50 -6.11
N PHE A 280 -5.85 -11.41 -7.09
CA PHE A 280 -5.39 -10.13 -7.64
C PHE A 280 -6.53 -9.31 -8.27
N LEU A 281 -7.49 -9.95 -8.95
CA LEU A 281 -8.66 -9.24 -9.49
C LEU A 281 -9.45 -8.52 -8.39
N VAL A 282 -9.67 -9.16 -7.24
CA VAL A 282 -10.37 -8.53 -6.11
C VAL A 282 -9.49 -7.51 -5.41
N MET A 283 -8.24 -7.87 -5.09
CA MET A 283 -7.34 -7.00 -4.31
C MET A 283 -7.02 -5.70 -5.06
N PHE A 284 -6.61 -5.77 -6.33
CA PHE A 284 -6.32 -4.57 -7.12
C PHE A 284 -7.58 -3.74 -7.41
N GLY A 285 -8.74 -4.38 -7.57
CA GLY A 285 -10.03 -3.69 -7.64
C GLY A 285 -10.37 -2.93 -6.35
N MET A 286 -10.10 -3.51 -5.19
CA MET A 286 -10.29 -2.85 -3.89
C MET A 286 -9.33 -1.68 -3.70
N VAL A 287 -8.04 -1.82 -4.07
CA VAL A 287 -7.07 -0.72 -4.05
C VAL A 287 -7.55 0.44 -4.93
N ALA A 288 -8.03 0.14 -6.15
CA ALA A 288 -8.60 1.15 -7.03
C ALA A 288 -9.82 1.87 -6.39
N ALA A 289 -10.71 1.10 -5.75
CA ALA A 289 -11.88 1.65 -5.06
C ALA A 289 -11.52 2.53 -3.85
N VAL A 290 -10.47 2.18 -3.10
CA VAL A 290 -9.94 3.02 -2.01
C VAL A 290 -9.44 4.36 -2.55
N GLY A 291 -8.73 4.36 -3.68
CA GLY A 291 -8.32 5.57 -4.37
C GLY A 291 -9.50 6.48 -4.73
N ILE A 292 -10.55 5.91 -5.34
CA ILE A 292 -11.80 6.62 -5.67
C ILE A 292 -12.49 7.15 -4.41
N SER A 293 -12.46 6.40 -3.31
CA SER A 293 -13.12 6.82 -2.06
C SER A 293 -12.56 8.11 -1.47
N ASN A 294 -11.31 8.48 -1.78
CA ASN A 294 -10.74 9.77 -1.35
C ASN A 294 -11.43 10.97 -2.00
N LEU A 295 -12.13 10.78 -3.13
CA LEU A 295 -12.92 11.81 -3.79
C LEU A 295 -14.16 12.23 -2.99
N GLN A 296 -14.55 11.49 -1.94
CA GLN A 296 -15.68 11.85 -1.05
C GLN A 296 -15.53 13.25 -0.42
N HIS A 297 -14.30 13.78 -0.37
CA HIS A 297 -13.99 15.08 0.17
C HIS A 297 -14.01 16.20 -0.88
N VAL A 298 -14.01 15.86 -2.17
CA VAL A 298 -13.91 16.80 -3.30
C VAL A 298 -15.31 17.14 -3.82
N ASN A 299 -15.52 18.37 -4.29
CA ASN A 299 -16.76 18.72 -4.99
C ASN A 299 -16.72 18.18 -6.43
N LEU A 300 -17.40 17.06 -6.68
CA LEU A 300 -17.49 16.44 -8.02
C LEU A 300 -18.55 17.07 -8.93
N GLU A 301 -19.31 18.07 -8.47
CA GLU A 301 -20.20 18.86 -9.33
C GLU A 301 -19.42 19.88 -10.17
N SER A 302 -18.19 20.20 -9.77
CA SER A 302 -17.35 21.12 -10.51
C SER A 302 -16.77 20.48 -11.77
N SER A 303 -17.02 21.12 -12.90
CA SER A 303 -16.40 20.78 -14.19
C SER A 303 -14.87 20.80 -14.13
N ARG A 304 -14.27 21.72 -13.34
CA ARG A 304 -12.81 21.76 -13.09
C ARG A 304 -12.32 20.43 -12.51
N ASN A 305 -12.95 19.97 -11.43
CA ASN A 305 -12.50 18.78 -10.71
C ASN A 305 -12.72 17.51 -11.52
N LEU A 306 -13.86 17.41 -12.22
CA LEU A 306 -14.14 16.31 -13.14
C LEU A 306 -13.12 16.25 -14.28
N MET A 307 -12.74 17.40 -14.85
CA MET A 307 -11.71 17.48 -15.89
C MET A 307 -10.36 17.03 -15.34
N ILE A 308 -9.91 17.55 -14.20
CA ILE A 308 -8.62 17.17 -13.59
C ILE A 308 -8.59 15.66 -13.34
N LEU A 309 -9.63 15.12 -12.70
CA LEU A 309 -9.73 13.68 -12.40
C LEU A 309 -9.71 12.83 -13.68
N GLY A 310 -10.56 13.16 -14.64
CA GLY A 310 -10.70 12.41 -15.89
C GLY A 310 -9.42 12.41 -16.73
N VAL A 311 -8.80 13.57 -16.90
CA VAL A 311 -7.54 13.70 -17.64
C VAL A 311 -6.42 12.94 -16.94
N SER A 312 -6.31 13.07 -15.61
CA SER A 312 -5.26 12.40 -14.84
C SER A 312 -5.35 10.87 -14.92
N LEU A 313 -6.56 10.31 -14.78
CA LEU A 313 -6.79 8.87 -14.90
C LEU A 313 -6.52 8.37 -16.32
N PHE A 314 -7.06 9.05 -17.34
CA PHE A 314 -6.98 8.57 -18.71
C PHE A 314 -5.57 8.69 -19.28
N VAL A 315 -4.88 9.82 -19.05
CA VAL A 315 -3.47 10.00 -19.43
C VAL A 315 -2.58 9.05 -18.63
N GLY A 316 -2.90 8.85 -17.35
CA GLY A 316 -2.20 7.92 -16.47
C GLY A 316 -2.24 6.46 -16.90
N LEU A 317 -3.20 6.04 -17.73
CA LEU A 317 -3.23 4.72 -18.37
C LEU A 317 -2.67 4.75 -19.81
N SER A 318 -3.00 5.79 -20.57
CA SER A 318 -2.72 5.85 -22.00
C SER A 318 -1.25 6.10 -22.32
N LEU A 319 -0.61 7.05 -21.61
CA LEU A 319 0.78 7.41 -21.88
C LEU A 319 1.75 6.27 -21.52
N PRO A 320 1.65 5.62 -20.34
CA PRO A 320 2.48 4.45 -20.04
C PRO A 320 2.34 3.32 -21.04
N LEU A 321 1.12 3.02 -21.48
CA LEU A 321 0.87 2.00 -22.49
C LEU A 321 1.60 2.32 -23.80
N TRP A 322 1.53 3.58 -24.26
CA TRP A 322 2.23 4.02 -25.46
C TRP A 322 3.76 3.97 -25.30
N ILE A 323 4.29 4.43 -24.16
CA ILE A 323 5.74 4.43 -23.86
C ILE A 323 6.29 3.00 -23.81
N GLN A 324 5.53 2.06 -23.23
CA GLN A 324 5.93 0.65 -23.18
C GLN A 324 6.00 0.02 -24.58
N ALA A 325 5.06 0.37 -25.47
CA ALA A 325 5.06 -0.10 -26.85
C ALA A 325 6.14 0.58 -27.73
N ASN A 326 6.48 1.83 -27.45
CA ASN A 326 7.32 2.68 -28.31
C ASN A 326 8.58 3.18 -27.59
N GLN A 327 9.24 2.32 -26.80
CA GLN A 327 10.43 2.72 -26.04
C GLN A 327 11.54 3.30 -26.93
N ALA A 328 11.65 2.86 -28.18
CA ALA A 328 12.67 3.31 -29.13
C ALA A 328 12.50 4.79 -29.53
N ASP A 329 11.30 5.35 -29.41
CA ASP A 329 10.97 6.70 -29.90
C ASP A 329 11.27 7.80 -28.88
N VAL A 330 11.48 7.45 -27.61
CA VAL A 330 11.96 8.37 -26.59
C VAL A 330 13.46 8.59 -26.78
N LYS A 331 13.81 9.63 -27.56
CA LYS A 331 15.18 10.06 -27.86
C LYS A 331 15.34 11.56 -27.58
N THR A 332 16.01 11.88 -26.49
CA THR A 332 16.37 13.25 -26.06
C THR A 332 17.81 13.60 -26.39
N GLY A 333 18.58 12.64 -26.94
CA GLY A 333 20.00 12.79 -27.24
C GLY A 333 20.93 12.37 -26.09
N SER A 334 20.40 12.13 -24.89
CA SER A 334 21.13 11.53 -23.76
C SER A 334 20.52 10.18 -23.40
N ALA A 335 21.34 9.12 -23.49
CA ALA A 335 20.91 7.77 -23.14
C ALA A 335 20.42 7.65 -21.68
N GLN A 336 21.01 8.44 -20.77
CA GLN A 336 20.62 8.47 -19.36
C GLN A 336 19.26 9.14 -19.18
N LEU A 337 19.04 10.29 -19.83
CA LEU A 337 17.77 11.01 -19.75
C LEU A 337 16.63 10.20 -20.40
N ASP A 338 16.91 9.54 -21.52
CA ASP A 338 15.96 8.64 -22.18
C ASP A 338 15.54 7.50 -21.25
N GLN A 339 16.49 6.92 -20.52
CA GLN A 339 16.20 5.88 -19.55
C GLN A 339 15.34 6.40 -18.39
N VAL A 340 15.63 7.61 -17.88
CA VAL A 340 14.83 8.25 -16.82
C VAL A 340 13.39 8.44 -17.29
N LEU A 341 13.22 9.05 -18.46
CA LEU A 341 11.91 9.38 -19.02
C LEU A 341 11.12 8.12 -19.35
N ARG A 342 11.73 7.11 -19.95
CA ARG A 342 11.07 5.83 -20.24
C ARG A 342 10.50 5.19 -18.97
N ILE A 343 11.23 5.29 -17.86
CA ILE A 343 10.84 4.63 -16.61
C ILE A 343 9.78 5.43 -15.87
N LEU A 344 9.94 6.75 -15.75
CA LEU A 344 8.93 7.60 -15.11
C LEU A 344 7.62 7.62 -15.91
N LEU A 345 7.71 7.75 -17.24
CA LEU A 345 6.53 7.82 -18.10
C LEU A 345 5.87 6.46 -18.35
N SER A 346 6.55 5.33 -18.09
CA SER A 346 5.93 4.00 -18.08
C SER A 346 5.26 3.62 -16.76
N SER A 347 5.35 4.48 -15.74
CA SER A 347 4.72 4.30 -14.44
C SER A 347 3.36 4.97 -14.39
N ASN A 348 2.29 4.17 -14.41
CA ASN A 348 0.90 4.65 -14.40
C ASN A 348 0.59 5.54 -13.20
N MET A 349 0.98 5.09 -12.01
CA MET A 349 0.81 5.82 -10.76
C MET A 349 1.52 7.18 -10.78
N PHE A 350 2.75 7.24 -11.32
CA PHE A 350 3.51 8.49 -11.40
C PHE A 350 2.89 9.45 -12.40
N VAL A 351 2.57 8.99 -13.61
CA VAL A 351 2.00 9.85 -14.66
C VAL A 351 0.67 10.43 -14.21
N GLY A 352 -0.27 9.60 -13.75
CA GLY A 352 -1.57 10.12 -13.35
C GLY A 352 -1.52 10.99 -12.10
N GLY A 353 -0.69 10.63 -11.11
CA GLY A 353 -0.47 11.44 -9.92
C GLY A 353 0.18 12.79 -10.24
N PHE A 354 1.20 12.80 -11.11
CA PHE A 354 1.89 14.01 -11.52
C PHE A 354 0.98 14.94 -12.33
N ILE A 355 0.21 14.41 -13.28
CA ILE A 355 -0.75 15.20 -14.04
C ILE A 355 -1.84 15.76 -13.12
N GLY A 356 -2.37 14.95 -12.20
CA GLY A 356 -3.34 15.42 -11.19
C GLY A 356 -2.77 16.52 -10.32
N PHE A 357 -1.53 16.36 -9.85
CA PHE A 357 -0.81 17.36 -9.06
C PHE A 357 -0.64 18.68 -9.82
N VAL A 358 -0.16 18.62 -11.07
CA VAL A 358 0.10 19.80 -11.89
C VAL A 358 -1.21 20.52 -12.20
N LEU A 359 -2.23 19.80 -12.66
CA LEU A 359 -3.51 20.41 -13.03
C LEU A 359 -4.24 20.99 -11.82
N ASP A 360 -4.23 20.30 -10.67
CA ASP A 360 -4.89 20.80 -9.47
C ASP A 360 -4.24 22.06 -8.90
N ASN A 361 -2.92 22.21 -9.05
CA ASN A 361 -2.20 23.41 -8.57
C ASN A 361 -2.16 24.55 -9.59
N THR A 362 -2.31 24.27 -10.89
CA THR A 362 -2.27 25.32 -11.95
C THR A 362 -3.65 25.85 -12.31
N ILE A 363 -4.69 25.01 -12.32
CA ILE A 363 -6.05 25.43 -12.67
C ILE A 363 -6.68 26.15 -11.48
N PRO A 364 -7.17 27.40 -11.65
CA PRO A 364 -7.78 28.17 -10.56
C PRO A 364 -8.98 27.43 -9.98
N GLY A 365 -9.02 27.29 -8.65
CA GLY A 365 -10.11 26.68 -7.90
C GLY A 365 -10.04 27.08 -6.43
N THR A 366 -11.17 26.94 -5.72
CA THR A 366 -11.26 27.27 -4.30
C THR A 366 -10.79 26.10 -3.42
N PRO A 367 -10.21 26.35 -2.22
CA PRO A 367 -9.80 25.26 -1.32
C PRO A 367 -10.98 24.37 -0.87
N GLU A 368 -12.18 24.92 -0.80
CA GLU A 368 -13.43 24.20 -0.51
C GLU A 368 -13.77 23.22 -1.63
N GLU A 369 -13.72 23.69 -2.87
CA GLU A 369 -13.98 22.89 -4.07
C GLU A 369 -12.96 21.77 -4.25
N ARG A 370 -11.68 22.02 -3.96
CA ARG A 370 -10.60 21.02 -3.95
C ARG A 370 -10.76 19.98 -2.84
N GLY A 371 -11.65 20.20 -1.88
CA GLY A 371 -11.85 19.35 -0.72
C GLY A 371 -10.80 19.54 0.38
N ILE A 372 -9.89 20.51 0.24
CA ILE A 372 -8.81 20.77 1.19
C ILE A 372 -9.38 21.22 2.53
N ILE A 373 -10.40 22.08 2.56
CA ILE A 373 -10.99 22.54 3.83
C ILE A 373 -11.77 21.44 4.54
N LYS A 374 -12.51 20.59 3.81
CA LYS A 374 -13.18 19.43 4.43
C LYS A 374 -12.16 18.44 4.98
N TRP A 375 -11.06 18.25 4.27
CA TRP A 375 -9.93 17.43 4.71
C TRP A 375 -9.26 18.04 5.94
N ASP A 376 -8.84 19.30 5.87
CA ASP A 376 -8.17 20.05 6.95
C ASP A 376 -9.06 20.24 8.17
N ASN A 377 -10.37 20.44 8.03
CA ASN A 377 -11.29 20.51 9.18
C ASN A 377 -11.41 19.16 9.88
N ILE A 378 -11.33 18.03 9.17
CA ILE A 378 -11.21 16.72 9.80
C ILE A 378 -9.87 16.64 10.54
N VAL A 379 -8.78 17.22 9.97
CA VAL A 379 -7.44 17.30 10.56
C VAL A 379 -7.39 18.17 11.83
N ASP A 380 -8.05 19.34 11.82
CA ASP A 380 -7.94 20.37 12.86
C ASP A 380 -9.05 20.24 13.94
N SER A 381 -10.30 19.85 13.61
CA SER A 381 -11.43 19.76 14.59
C SER A 381 -11.29 18.63 15.62
N LYS A 382 -10.43 17.64 15.36
CA LYS A 382 -10.07 16.58 16.31
C LYS A 382 -8.73 16.81 17.01
N ALA A 383 -8.04 17.91 16.68
CA ALA A 383 -6.76 18.29 17.28
C ALA A 383 -6.91 19.26 18.47
N GLU A 384 -8.12 19.77 18.76
CA GLU A 384 -8.38 20.68 19.88
C GLU A 384 -8.14 20.03 21.27
N ASN A 385 -8.04 18.69 21.34
CA ASN A 385 -7.47 17.97 22.49
C ASN A 385 -5.96 17.70 22.26
N ILE A 386 -5.12 18.71 22.45
CA ILE A 386 -3.66 18.61 22.32
C ILE A 386 -3.07 17.49 23.21
N SER A 387 -3.72 17.18 24.35
CA SER A 387 -3.33 16.10 25.25
C SER A 387 -3.54 14.69 24.67
N GLU A 388 -4.63 14.44 23.93
CA GLU A 388 -4.93 13.12 23.34
C GLU A 388 -4.05 12.82 22.12
N SER A 389 -3.72 13.84 21.32
CA SER A 389 -2.83 13.69 20.16
C SER A 389 -1.37 13.41 20.58
N TYR A 390 -0.89 14.07 21.64
CA TYR A 390 0.46 13.85 22.17
C TYR A 390 0.65 12.42 22.68
N ASP A 391 -0.33 11.89 23.43
CA ASP A 391 -0.24 10.51 23.96
C ASP A 391 -0.38 9.47 22.85
N THR A 392 -1.24 9.74 21.85
CA THR A 392 -1.43 8.84 20.71
C THR A 392 -0.16 8.75 19.85
N TYR A 393 0.41 9.86 19.39
CA TYR A 393 1.54 9.82 18.44
C TYR A 393 2.93 9.90 19.09
N SER A 394 3.03 9.65 20.39
CA SER A 394 4.30 9.55 21.13
C SER A 394 5.12 8.31 20.74
N PHE A 395 6.42 8.35 21.07
CA PHE A 395 7.26 7.16 21.02
C PHE A 395 6.87 6.15 22.10
N PRO A 396 7.29 4.87 21.98
CA PRO A 396 7.20 3.93 23.09
C PRO A 396 7.78 4.55 24.38
N ARG A 397 7.07 4.40 25.51
CA ARG A 397 7.41 5.01 26.81
C ARG A 397 8.91 5.05 27.18
N PRO A 398 9.71 3.97 27.01
CA PRO A 398 11.14 4.05 27.33
C PRO A 398 11.92 5.03 26.43
N ILE A 399 11.58 5.09 25.14
CA ILE A 399 12.20 6.00 24.18
C ILE A 399 11.71 7.42 24.42
N GLN A 400 10.41 7.61 24.67
CA GLN A 400 9.85 8.94 24.94
C GLN A 400 10.51 9.59 26.16
N LYS A 401 10.68 8.84 27.27
CA LYS A 401 11.39 9.33 28.46
C LYS A 401 12.83 9.77 28.19
N LEU A 402 13.52 9.10 27.26
CA LEU A 402 14.88 9.46 26.88
C LEU A 402 14.90 10.75 26.04
N VAL A 403 13.94 10.88 25.11
CA VAL A 403 13.79 12.04 24.22
C VAL A 403 13.41 13.28 25.04
N ASP A 404 12.45 13.16 25.96
CA ASP A 404 11.97 14.27 26.80
C ASP A 404 13.05 14.82 27.75
N ARG A 405 14.12 14.07 27.99
CA ARG A 405 15.25 14.51 28.81
C ARG A 405 16.13 15.55 28.11
N TRP A 406 15.99 15.74 26.80
CA TRP A 406 16.86 16.60 25.99
C TRP A 406 16.05 17.71 25.30
N ASN A 407 16.69 18.86 25.02
CA ASN A 407 16.01 20.05 24.46
C ASN A 407 16.04 20.14 22.92
N TRP A 408 16.88 19.36 22.23
CA TRP A 408 16.98 19.36 20.77
C TRP A 408 15.80 18.72 20.00
N PRO A 409 14.97 17.79 20.55
CA PRO A 409 13.86 17.16 19.82
C PRO A 409 12.81 18.13 19.28
N VAL A 410 12.76 19.36 19.80
CA VAL A 410 11.87 20.42 19.32
C VAL A 410 12.19 20.85 17.87
N TYR A 411 13.43 20.66 17.42
CA TYR A 411 13.88 21.02 16.07
C TYR A 411 13.83 19.87 15.07
N VAL A 412 13.43 18.68 15.53
CA VAL A 412 13.53 17.44 14.74
C VAL A 412 12.17 17.11 14.13
N PRO A 413 12.04 17.11 12.79
CA PRO A 413 10.74 17.03 12.13
C PRO A 413 9.94 15.74 12.37
N PHE A 414 10.55 14.69 12.93
CA PHE A 414 9.91 13.41 13.21
C PHE A 414 9.62 13.17 14.71
N CYS A 415 10.01 14.10 15.58
CA CYS A 415 9.82 13.99 17.03
C CYS A 415 8.44 14.52 17.47
N PRO A 416 7.78 13.90 18.47
CA PRO A 416 6.49 14.37 19.00
C PRO A 416 6.50 15.80 19.55
N SER A 417 7.63 16.20 20.15
CA SER A 417 7.83 17.56 20.68
C SER A 417 8.17 18.60 19.61
N TYR A 418 8.15 18.20 18.33
CA TYR A 418 8.43 19.09 17.21
C TYR A 418 7.39 20.21 17.16
N ASN A 419 7.85 21.44 17.40
CA ASN A 419 7.02 22.62 17.29
C ASN A 419 7.24 23.22 15.89
N SER A 420 6.41 22.82 14.94
CA SER A 420 6.51 23.26 13.54
C SER A 420 6.15 24.75 13.40
N TYR A 421 7.07 25.65 13.74
CA TYR A 421 6.96 27.08 13.44
C TYR A 421 6.76 27.30 11.92
N ILE A 422 7.38 26.44 11.11
CA ILE A 422 7.26 26.41 9.65
C ILE A 422 5.85 26.00 9.19
N SER A 423 5.21 24.98 9.78
CA SER A 423 3.84 24.62 9.36
C SER A 423 2.84 25.75 9.67
N ARG A 424 3.03 26.50 10.76
CA ARG A 424 2.24 27.71 11.06
C ARG A 424 2.53 28.83 10.06
N LEU A 425 3.78 28.98 9.62
CA LEU A 425 4.18 29.98 8.63
C LEU A 425 3.65 29.64 7.22
N VAL A 426 3.67 28.37 6.84
CA VAL A 426 3.13 27.86 5.56
C VAL A 426 1.60 27.91 5.56
N LYS A 427 0.92 27.52 6.65
CA LYS A 427 -0.53 27.75 6.81
C LYS A 427 -0.86 29.26 6.69
N ARG A 428 -0.02 30.15 7.26
CA ARG A 428 -0.17 31.61 7.11
C ARG A 428 0.08 32.10 5.68
N MET A 429 1.08 31.57 4.98
CA MET A 429 1.35 31.93 3.58
C MET A 429 0.26 31.42 2.63
N ALA A 430 -0.24 30.20 2.83
CA ALA A 430 -1.37 29.64 2.10
C ALA A 430 -2.66 30.45 2.34
N ALA A 431 -2.91 30.88 3.58
CA ALA A 431 -4.00 31.80 3.92
C ALA A 431 -3.82 33.18 3.27
N CYS A 432 -2.59 33.71 3.20
CA CYS A 432 -2.28 34.97 2.52
C CYS A 432 -2.52 34.91 1.01
N CYS A 433 -2.18 33.78 0.35
CA CYS A 433 -2.51 33.54 -1.06
C CYS A 433 -4.02 33.41 -1.30
N SER A 434 -4.78 32.89 -0.33
CA SER A 434 -6.24 32.82 -0.37
C SER A 434 -6.91 34.19 -0.23
N CYS A 435 -6.42 35.06 0.66
CA CYS A 435 -6.90 36.45 0.79
C CYS A 435 -6.64 37.30 -0.45
N ARG A 436 -5.53 37.07 -1.17
CA ARG A 436 -5.21 37.78 -2.40
C ARG A 436 -6.10 37.37 -3.59
N LYS A 437 -6.78 36.23 -3.52
CA LYS A 437 -7.75 35.77 -4.53
C LYS A 437 -9.20 36.19 -4.24
N LYS A 438 -9.50 36.74 -3.05
CA LYS A 438 -10.81 37.33 -2.72
C LYS A 438 -10.92 38.82 -3.05
N THR A 439 -9.84 39.44 -3.54
CA THR A 439 -9.74 40.89 -3.76
C THR A 439 -9.59 41.32 -5.22
N ASN A 440 -9.75 40.40 -6.18
CA ASN A 440 -9.83 40.72 -7.61
C ASN A 440 -11.07 40.09 -8.24
#